data_AF-A0A353X8H5-F1
#
_entry.id   AF-A0A353X8H5-F1
#
_cell.length_a   1.000
_cell.length_b   1.000
_cell.length_c   1.000
_cell.angle_alpha   90.00
_cell.angle_beta   90.00
_cell.angle_gamma   90.00
#
_symmetry.space_group_name_H-M   'P 1'
#
loop_
_entity.id
_entity.type
_entity.pdbx_description
1 polymer ?
#
loop_
_entity_poly.entity_id
_entity_poly.type
_entity_poly.pdbx_seq_one_letter_code
_entity_poly.pdbx_strand_id
1 'polypeptide(L)'
;MALLAIDTSLRACGVAVTVGPWALEAMARGQDARLVPLVGEVLAQAGLTYEGLTGVVVAVGPGSFTGTRVGLAAAQGLALALDIPVHGASTLDALGLGPDLTEDQKAALVEGRVAPPDPRAYLDLFAQGRATLPPQPLYLRPPGVTPPAKGRGR
;
A
#
# COMPACT_ATOMS: atom_id res chain seq x y z
N MET A 1 -19.21 11.10 7.98
CA MET A 1 -18.05 11.24 7.08
C MET A 1 -17.64 9.83 6.69
N ALA A 2 -17.66 9.50 5.40
CA ALA A 2 -17.29 8.17 4.90
C ALA A 2 -16.07 8.32 3.98
N LEU A 3 -14.94 7.73 4.38
CA LEU A 3 -13.75 7.65 3.52
C LEU A 3 -13.64 6.25 2.92
N LEU A 4 -13.32 6.18 1.64
CA LEU A 4 -12.98 4.95 0.94
C LEU A 4 -11.46 4.74 1.01
N ALA A 5 -11.00 3.63 1.54
CA ALA A 5 -9.59 3.23 1.49
C ALA A 5 -9.37 2.19 0.38
N ILE A 6 -8.33 2.38 -0.43
CA ILE A 6 -7.94 1.49 -1.53
C ILE A 6 -6.46 1.11 -1.36
N ASP A 7 -6.16 -0.19 -1.40
CA ASP A 7 -4.79 -0.70 -1.48
C ASP A 7 -4.68 -1.78 -2.56
N THR A 8 -3.89 -1.48 -3.60
CA THR A 8 -3.49 -2.43 -4.65
C THR A 8 -1.98 -2.54 -4.76
N SER A 9 -1.24 -2.04 -3.74
CA SER A 9 0.21 -1.91 -3.73
C SER A 9 0.91 -3.25 -3.50
N LEU A 10 0.30 -4.21 -2.81
CA LEU A 10 0.90 -5.52 -2.50
C LEU A 10 0.20 -6.67 -3.25
N ARG A 11 0.20 -7.88 -2.66
CA ARG A 11 -0.34 -9.12 -3.27
C ARG A 11 -1.84 -9.30 -3.00
N ALA A 12 -2.57 -8.20 -2.92
CA ALA A 12 -4.01 -8.19 -2.74
C ALA A 12 -4.65 -6.96 -3.38
N CYS A 13 -5.95 -7.04 -3.62
CA CYS A 13 -6.82 -5.90 -3.88
C CYS A 13 -7.65 -5.67 -2.61
N GLY A 14 -7.40 -4.56 -1.92
CA GLY A 14 -8.03 -4.20 -0.67
C GLY A 14 -8.90 -2.97 -0.81
N VAL A 15 -10.10 -3.02 -0.25
CA VAL A 15 -11.02 -1.90 -0.15
C VAL A 15 -11.65 -1.87 1.25
N ALA A 16 -11.77 -0.69 1.84
CA ALA A 16 -12.47 -0.50 3.11
C ALA A 16 -13.23 0.83 3.14
N VAL A 17 -14.24 0.92 4.00
CA VAL A 17 -14.88 2.21 4.34
C VAL A 17 -14.69 2.48 5.83
N THR A 18 -14.46 3.75 6.20
CA THR A 18 -14.28 4.15 7.60
C THR A 18 -15.44 3.71 8.49
N VAL A 19 -15.13 3.03 9.60
CA VAL A 19 -16.13 2.49 10.56
C VAL A 19 -17.19 1.65 9.84
N GLY A 20 -16.74 0.80 8.90
CA GLY A 20 -17.59 0.04 8.01
C GLY A 20 -16.95 -1.25 7.50
N PRO A 21 -17.57 -1.89 6.49
CA PRO A 21 -17.06 -3.12 5.91
C PRO A 21 -15.74 -2.91 5.16
N TRP A 22 -15.03 -4.01 4.99
CA TRP A 22 -13.82 -4.09 4.19
C TRP A 22 -13.77 -5.43 3.46
N ALA A 23 -13.02 -5.47 2.38
CA ALA A 23 -12.73 -6.69 1.64
C ALA A 23 -11.27 -6.69 1.20
N LEU A 24 -10.64 -7.85 1.26
CA LEU A 24 -9.26 -8.07 0.85
C LEU A 24 -9.17 -9.36 0.05
N GLU A 25 -8.83 -9.24 -1.23
CA GLU A 25 -8.70 -10.40 -2.11
C GLU A 25 -7.24 -10.62 -2.50
N ALA A 26 -6.70 -11.77 -2.11
CA ALA A 26 -5.35 -12.15 -2.48
C ALA A 26 -5.25 -12.36 -3.99
N MET A 27 -4.41 -11.58 -4.67
CA MET A 27 -4.20 -11.70 -6.11
C MET A 27 -2.83 -11.17 -6.54
N ALA A 28 -2.24 -11.83 -7.54
CA ALA A 28 -0.95 -11.43 -8.10
C ALA A 28 -1.09 -10.44 -9.28
N ARG A 29 -2.22 -10.47 -9.98
CA ARG A 29 -2.55 -9.66 -11.18
C ARG A 29 -4.08 -9.49 -11.27
N GLY A 30 -4.55 -8.54 -12.08
CA GLY A 30 -5.98 -8.31 -12.36
C GLY A 30 -6.65 -7.31 -11.43
N GLN A 31 -5.88 -6.58 -10.62
CA GLN A 31 -6.39 -5.54 -9.72
C GLN A 31 -7.14 -4.45 -10.47
N ASP A 32 -6.73 -4.13 -11.70
CA ASP A 32 -7.34 -3.14 -12.59
C ASP A 32 -8.79 -3.45 -12.95
N ALA A 33 -9.09 -4.73 -13.22
CA ALA A 33 -10.45 -5.17 -13.50
C ALA A 33 -11.27 -5.39 -12.20
N ARG A 34 -10.62 -5.83 -11.12
CA ARG A 34 -11.32 -6.23 -9.88
C ARG A 34 -11.67 -5.06 -8.96
N LEU A 35 -10.86 -4.01 -8.94
CA LEU A 35 -10.95 -2.94 -7.95
C LEU A 35 -12.33 -2.25 -7.95
N VAL A 36 -12.82 -1.79 -9.10
CA VAL A 36 -14.10 -1.05 -9.17
C VAL A 36 -15.29 -1.91 -8.75
N PRO A 37 -15.43 -3.17 -9.22
CA PRO A 37 -16.44 -4.08 -8.67
C PRO A 37 -16.34 -4.26 -7.16
N LEU A 38 -15.13 -4.40 -6.60
CA LEU A 38 -14.92 -4.61 -5.18
C LEU A 38 -15.35 -3.39 -4.36
N VAL A 39 -15.10 -2.17 -4.88
CA VAL A 39 -15.61 -0.93 -4.29
C VAL A 39 -17.14 -0.94 -4.24
N GLY A 40 -17.81 -1.29 -5.34
CA GLY A 40 -19.26 -1.36 -5.38
C GLY A 40 -19.84 -2.34 -4.36
N GLU A 41 -19.22 -3.51 -4.21
CA GLU A 41 -19.61 -4.52 -3.22
C GLU A 41 -19.46 -4.01 -1.78
N VAL A 42 -18.33 -3.40 -1.44
CA VAL A 42 -18.08 -2.86 -0.09
C VAL A 42 -19.02 -1.69 0.23
N LEU A 43 -19.27 -0.79 -0.72
CA LEU A 43 -20.24 0.30 -0.53
C LEU A 43 -21.66 -0.23 -0.32
N ALA A 44 -22.08 -1.23 -1.10
CA ALA A 44 -23.39 -1.86 -0.94
C ALA A 44 -23.55 -2.51 0.43
N GLN A 45 -22.51 -3.21 0.92
CA GLN A 45 -22.50 -3.77 2.28
C GLN A 45 -22.59 -2.69 3.37
N ALA A 46 -22.03 -1.49 3.10
CA ALA A 46 -22.10 -0.35 4.01
C ALA A 46 -23.44 0.41 3.94
N GLY A 47 -24.34 0.05 3.00
CA GLY A 47 -25.55 0.83 2.72
C GLY A 47 -25.25 2.22 2.15
N LEU A 48 -24.10 2.38 1.48
CA LEU A 48 -23.64 3.64 0.90
C LEU A 48 -23.69 3.60 -0.62
N THR A 49 -23.77 4.78 -1.23
CA THR A 49 -23.48 4.99 -2.65
C THR A 49 -22.16 5.74 -2.82
N TYR A 50 -21.69 5.87 -4.05
CA TYR A 50 -20.48 6.64 -4.36
C TYR A 50 -20.60 8.10 -3.91
N GLU A 51 -21.77 8.71 -4.06
CA GLU A 51 -22.07 10.09 -3.65
C GLU A 51 -22.04 10.28 -2.13
N GLY A 52 -22.14 9.19 -1.36
CA GLY A 52 -21.99 9.24 0.09
C GLY A 52 -20.54 9.36 0.56
N LEU A 53 -19.57 9.22 -0.35
CA LEU A 53 -18.15 9.35 -0.03
C LEU A 53 -17.74 10.81 0.14
N THR A 54 -16.84 11.03 1.09
CA THR A 54 -16.32 12.36 1.44
C THR A 54 -14.83 12.50 1.18
N GLY A 55 -14.18 11.43 0.70
CA GLY A 55 -12.78 11.40 0.36
C GLY A 55 -12.30 9.97 0.08
N VAL A 56 -11.15 9.87 -0.56
CA VAL A 56 -10.49 8.59 -0.87
C VAL A 56 -9.09 8.57 -0.25
N VAL A 57 -8.76 7.49 0.47
CA VAL A 57 -7.42 7.18 0.94
C VAL A 57 -6.85 6.10 0.03
N VAL A 58 -5.63 6.26 -0.46
CA VAL A 58 -5.01 5.30 -1.38
C VAL A 58 -3.57 5.00 -0.98
N ALA A 59 -3.20 3.72 -1.00
CA ALA A 59 -1.83 3.31 -0.79
C ALA A 59 -0.90 3.88 -1.88
N VAL A 60 0.15 4.62 -1.47
CA VAL A 60 1.13 5.22 -2.38
C VAL A 60 2.45 4.44 -2.44
N GLY A 61 2.48 3.27 -1.82
CA GLY A 61 3.66 2.42 -1.72
C GLY A 61 4.44 2.63 -0.42
N PRO A 62 5.61 1.97 -0.27
CA PRO A 62 6.25 1.14 -1.29
C PRO A 62 5.48 -0.15 -1.60
N GLY A 63 5.63 -0.66 -2.83
CA GLY A 63 4.94 -1.86 -3.31
C GLY A 63 5.14 -2.09 -4.81
N SER A 64 4.28 -2.90 -5.41
CA SER A 64 4.19 -3.13 -6.85
C SER A 64 3.98 -1.81 -7.59
N PHE A 65 4.85 -1.54 -8.57
CA PHE A 65 4.74 -0.35 -9.42
C PHE A 65 3.41 -0.30 -10.18
N THR A 66 3.04 -1.41 -10.81
CA THR A 66 1.76 -1.53 -11.53
C THR A 66 0.60 -1.44 -10.55
N GLY A 67 0.68 -2.17 -9.43
CA GLY A 67 -0.38 -2.21 -8.43
C GLY A 67 -0.68 -0.83 -7.83
N THR A 68 0.35 -0.12 -7.38
CA THR A 68 0.21 1.24 -6.81
C THR A 68 -0.45 2.21 -7.80
N ARG A 69 -0.10 2.13 -9.10
CA ARG A 69 -0.70 2.99 -10.13
C ARG A 69 -2.16 2.67 -10.42
N VAL A 70 -2.57 1.40 -10.34
CA VAL A 70 -3.98 1.02 -10.48
C VAL A 70 -4.81 1.70 -9.40
N GLY A 71 -4.41 1.57 -8.13
CA GLY A 71 -5.12 2.19 -7.01
C GLY A 71 -5.15 3.71 -7.13
N LEU A 72 -4.01 4.34 -7.43
CA LEU A 72 -3.93 5.79 -7.57
C LEU A 72 -4.82 6.32 -8.71
N ALA A 73 -4.81 5.64 -9.87
CA ALA A 73 -5.65 6.02 -11.01
C ALA A 73 -7.15 5.91 -10.66
N ALA A 74 -7.56 4.84 -9.98
CA ALA A 74 -8.94 4.68 -9.52
C ALA A 74 -9.34 5.76 -8.51
N ALA A 75 -8.49 6.03 -7.51
CA ALA A 75 -8.73 7.06 -6.50
C ALA A 75 -8.86 8.46 -7.13
N GLN A 76 -7.98 8.80 -8.07
CA GLN A 76 -8.05 10.06 -8.81
C GLN A 76 -9.30 10.15 -9.69
N GLY A 77 -9.68 9.06 -10.36
CA GLY A 77 -10.91 9.01 -11.16
C GLY A 77 -12.17 9.24 -10.32
N LEU A 78 -12.26 8.59 -9.16
CA LEU A 78 -13.37 8.78 -8.21
C LEU A 78 -13.39 10.20 -7.65
N ALA A 79 -12.24 10.71 -7.23
CA ALA A 79 -12.11 12.07 -6.71
C ALA A 79 -12.52 13.14 -7.71
N LEU A 80 -12.12 12.97 -8.99
CA LEU A 80 -12.52 13.86 -10.07
C LEU A 80 -14.03 13.79 -10.33
N ALA A 81 -14.62 12.59 -10.31
CA ALA A 81 -16.04 12.40 -10.58
C ALA A 81 -16.94 12.94 -9.46
N LEU A 82 -16.47 12.90 -8.21
CA LEU A 82 -17.26 13.21 -7.02
C LEU A 82 -16.89 14.56 -6.37
N ASP A 83 -15.85 15.24 -6.87
CA ASP A 83 -15.28 16.46 -6.29
C ASP A 83 -14.89 16.31 -4.81
N ILE A 84 -14.15 15.24 -4.51
CA ILE A 84 -13.71 14.88 -3.15
C ILE A 84 -12.18 14.76 -3.07
N PRO A 85 -11.56 15.00 -1.89
CA PRO A 85 -10.11 14.92 -1.73
C PRO A 85 -9.56 13.49 -1.83
N VAL A 86 -8.29 13.38 -2.23
CA VAL A 86 -7.50 12.14 -2.17
C VAL A 86 -6.36 12.30 -1.17
N HIS A 87 -6.18 11.31 -0.31
CA HIS A 87 -5.11 11.22 0.66
C HIS A 87 -4.23 10.00 0.36
N GLY A 88 -2.91 10.23 0.26
CA GLY A 88 -1.96 9.13 0.12
C GLY A 88 -1.61 8.52 1.48
N ALA A 89 -1.57 7.19 1.56
CA ALA A 89 -1.11 6.45 2.74
C ALA A 89 0.11 5.59 2.41
N SER A 90 1.13 5.63 3.26
CA SER A 90 2.30 4.75 3.15
C SER A 90 1.89 3.31 3.44
N THR A 91 2.26 2.39 2.55
CA THR A 91 2.05 0.96 2.75
C THR A 91 2.80 0.45 3.98
N LEU A 92 3.98 1.01 4.27
CA LEU A 92 4.75 0.63 5.47
C LEU A 92 4.08 1.11 6.75
N ASP A 93 3.53 2.33 6.76
CA ASP A 93 2.80 2.85 7.93
C ASP A 93 1.55 2.01 8.19
N ALA A 94 0.82 1.64 7.14
CA ALA A 94 -0.35 0.77 7.25
C ALA A 94 -0.01 -0.60 7.85
N LEU A 95 1.16 -1.16 7.51
CA LEU A 95 1.66 -2.42 8.09
C LEU A 95 2.14 -2.25 9.54
N GLY A 96 2.86 -1.16 9.84
CA GLY A 96 3.48 -0.94 11.16
C GLY A 96 2.51 -0.49 12.26
N LEU A 97 1.38 0.12 11.88
CA LEU A 97 0.36 0.63 12.80
C LEU A 97 -0.80 -0.36 13.05
N GLY A 98 -0.68 -1.62 12.60
CA GLY A 98 -1.69 -2.65 12.79
C GLY A 98 -2.04 -2.89 14.27
N PRO A 99 -3.33 -3.11 14.61
CA PRO A 99 -3.82 -3.21 15.98
C PRO A 99 -3.29 -4.42 16.76
N ASP A 100 -2.92 -5.50 16.06
CA ASP A 100 -2.40 -6.74 16.67
C ASP A 100 -0.93 -6.64 17.11
N LEU A 101 -0.29 -5.51 16.81
CA LEU A 101 1.11 -5.29 17.14
C LEU A 101 1.15 -4.60 18.52
N THR A 102 1.25 -5.36 19.61
CA THR A 102 1.24 -4.83 21.00
C THR A 102 2.65 -4.60 21.58
N GLU A 103 3.71 -4.88 20.81
CA GLU A 103 5.09 -4.70 21.26
C GLU A 103 5.61 -3.26 21.07
N ASP A 104 6.50 -2.85 21.99
CA ASP A 104 7.11 -1.51 22.05
C ASP A 104 7.95 -1.15 20.81
N GLN A 105 8.40 -2.15 20.05
CA GLN A 105 9.19 -2.01 18.83
C GLN A 105 8.70 -2.98 17.75
N LYS A 106 8.56 -2.51 16.52
CA LYS A 106 8.04 -3.27 15.36
C LYS A 106 8.84 -2.96 14.11
N ALA A 107 8.75 -3.83 13.12
CA ALA A 107 9.34 -3.61 11.81
C ALA A 107 8.32 -3.94 10.71
N ALA A 108 8.19 -3.08 9.71
CA ALA A 108 7.47 -3.38 8.48
C ALA A 108 8.48 -3.56 7.35
N LEU A 109 8.37 -4.66 6.62
CA LEU A 109 9.24 -4.98 5.49
C LEU A 109 8.39 -5.23 4.24
N VAL A 110 8.63 -4.45 3.20
CA VAL A 110 8.05 -4.70 1.87
C VAL A 110 9.17 -5.08 0.91
N GLU A 111 9.10 -6.29 0.36
CA GLU A 111 10.03 -6.75 -0.65
C GLU A 111 9.90 -5.92 -1.94
N GLY A 112 11.01 -5.36 -2.40
CA GLY A 112 11.15 -4.76 -3.71
C GLY A 112 11.50 -5.83 -4.74
N ARG A 113 10.77 -5.86 -5.87
CA ARG A 113 11.14 -6.75 -6.99
C ARG A 113 12.39 -6.23 -7.68
N VAL A 114 13.54 -6.77 -7.30
CA VAL A 114 14.76 -6.74 -8.11
C VAL A 114 15.20 -8.18 -8.26
N ALA A 115 15.34 -8.64 -9.51
CA ALA A 115 15.84 -9.99 -9.79
C ALA A 115 17.23 -10.17 -9.14
N PRO A 116 17.61 -11.40 -8.72
CA PRO A 116 18.96 -11.67 -8.24
C PRO A 116 20.02 -11.07 -9.18
N PRO A 117 21.15 -10.55 -8.64
CA PRO A 117 21.71 -10.82 -7.31
C PRO A 117 21.40 -9.77 -6.22
N ASP A 118 20.55 -8.78 -6.47
CA ASP A 118 20.47 -7.57 -5.62
C ASP A 118 19.04 -7.32 -5.09
N PRO A 119 18.46 -8.24 -4.29
CA PRO A 119 17.12 -8.04 -3.76
C PRO A 119 17.09 -6.79 -2.87
N ARG A 120 16.12 -5.92 -3.15
CA ARG A 120 15.89 -4.70 -2.38
C ARG A 120 14.64 -4.89 -1.56
N ALA A 121 14.60 -4.33 -0.37
CA ALA A 121 13.38 -4.22 0.40
C ALA A 121 13.25 -2.79 0.92
N TYR A 122 12.05 -2.39 1.30
CA TYR A 122 11.83 -1.18 2.07
C TYR A 122 11.52 -1.59 3.50
N LEU A 123 12.27 -1.02 4.44
CA LEU A 123 12.14 -1.27 5.87
C LEU A 123 11.72 0.02 6.56
N ASP A 124 10.76 -0.09 7.46
CA ASP A 124 10.52 0.91 8.49
C ASP A 124 10.46 0.24 9.87
N LEU A 125 10.91 0.96 10.89
CA LEU A 125 10.94 0.54 12.27
C LEU A 125 10.00 1.42 13.07
N PHE A 126 9.08 0.84 13.81
CA PHE A 126 8.11 1.57 14.61
C PHE A 126 8.41 1.37 16.09
N ALA A 127 8.27 2.42 16.89
CA ALA A 127 8.26 2.35 18.33
C ALA A 127 7.16 3.26 18.87
N GLN A 128 6.44 2.81 19.90
CA GLN A 128 5.33 3.56 20.50
C GLN A 128 4.30 4.06 19.47
N GLY A 129 4.02 3.24 18.45
CA GLY A 129 3.05 3.57 17.39
C GLY A 129 3.49 4.67 16.43
N ARG A 130 4.80 4.92 16.29
CA ARG A 130 5.35 5.88 15.33
C ARG A 130 6.54 5.29 14.61
N ALA A 131 6.69 5.61 13.32
CA ALA A 131 7.93 5.35 12.60
C ALA A 131 9.10 6.06 13.31
N THR A 132 10.16 5.32 13.57
CA THR A 132 11.37 5.79 14.28
C THR A 132 12.44 6.27 13.32
N LEU A 133 12.35 5.86 12.06
CA LEU A 133 13.24 6.24 10.97
C LEU A 133 12.39 6.48 9.73
N PRO A 134 12.81 7.34 8.79
CA PRO A 134 12.18 7.38 7.48
C PRO A 134 12.42 6.04 6.75
N PRO A 135 11.48 5.55 5.92
CA PRO A 135 11.63 4.29 5.19
C PRO A 135 12.98 4.19 4.48
N GLN A 136 13.77 3.16 4.82
CA GLN A 136 15.09 2.95 4.24
C GLN A 136 15.04 1.84 3.18
N PRO A 137 15.66 2.03 2.01
CA PRO A 137 15.93 0.92 1.11
C PRO A 137 16.97 0.01 1.76
N LEU A 138 16.56 -1.20 2.12
CA LEU A 138 17.42 -2.26 2.61
C LEU A 138 17.95 -3.05 1.42
N TYR A 139 19.27 -3.06 1.25
CA TYR A 139 19.94 -3.95 0.32
C TYR A 139 20.11 -5.31 1.00
N LEU A 140 19.29 -6.28 0.61
CA LEU A 140 19.38 -7.65 1.11
C LEU A 140 20.52 -8.35 0.39
N ARG A 141 21.77 -8.03 0.74
CA ARG A 141 22.89 -8.80 0.21
C ARG A 141 22.96 -10.15 0.93
N PRO A 142 23.03 -11.29 0.21
CA PRO A 142 23.30 -12.57 0.85
C PRO A 142 24.62 -12.52 1.63
N PRO A 143 24.70 -13.11 2.83
CA PRO A 143 25.96 -13.22 3.56
C PRO A 143 27.07 -13.82 2.68
N GLY A 144 28.24 -13.19 2.63
CA GLY A 144 29.42 -13.71 1.91
C GLY A 144 29.59 -13.25 0.45
N VAL A 145 28.72 -12.40 -0.09
CA VAL A 145 28.89 -11.86 -1.45
C VAL A 145 29.67 -10.53 -1.40
N THR A 146 30.81 -10.45 -2.08
CA THR A 146 31.60 -9.22 -2.21
C THR A 146 30.92 -8.26 -3.19
N PRO A 147 30.79 -6.95 -2.89
CA PRO A 147 30.24 -5.99 -3.85
C PRO A 147 31.03 -6.01 -5.17
N PRO A 148 30.38 -5.82 -6.34
CA PRO A 148 31.12 -5.58 -7.57
C PRO A 148 31.98 -4.33 -7.38
N ALA A 149 33.25 -4.41 -7.75
CA ALA A 149 34.14 -3.26 -7.70
C ALA A 149 33.50 -2.10 -8.47
N LYS A 150 33.43 -0.90 -7.87
CA LYS A 150 32.92 0.30 -8.54
C LYS A 150 33.61 0.41 -9.90
N GLY A 151 32.86 0.12 -10.97
CA GLY A 151 33.34 0.30 -12.32
C GLY A 151 33.74 1.76 -12.49
N ARG A 152 35.01 2.02 -12.81
CA ARG A 152 35.45 3.35 -13.21
C ARG A 152 34.60 3.77 -14.40
N GLY A 153 34.02 4.96 -14.29
CA GLY A 153 33.12 5.53 -15.29
C GLY A 153 33.70 5.43 -16.71
N ARG A 154 32.79 5.20 -17.65
CA ARG A 154 32.95 5.58 -19.04
C ARG A 154 31.84 6.56 -19.37
#